data_AF-A0A6V7V2M2-F1
#
_entry.id   AF-A0A6V7V2M2-F1
#
_cell.length_a   1.000
_cell.length_b   1.000
_cell.length_c   1.000
_cell.angle_alpha   90.00
_cell.angle_beta   90.00
_cell.angle_gamma   90.00
#
_symmetry.space_group_name_H-M   'P 1'
#
loop_
_entity.id
_entity.type
_entity.pdbx_description
1 polymer ?
#
loop_
_entity_poly.entity_id
_entity_poly.type
_entity_poly.pdbx_seq_one_letter_code
_entity_poly.pdbx_strand_id
1 'polypeptide(L)'
;MSRTERRHQLLELLGDKISEPERTDFNLDRWLEAYDENPQRAAEAYFEYFKNKKSLNLDRPEAYDDFYLKSDMINYYNIFAQSKPTSDWVNSFDNGIVFVEMGTKDSIKSSKSIRAGEFLQCFFRACEYFLKILLEYEQKCGKRSFGVAIFDMQNMSILQYVNPMAPINRIFEARVNVLMSYYSEVVKNIVIVNPPRVLNVLMKIISLILPAKVINRIHIAVQHSDIPKWISNDSIPVAYGGLKIIKDAEVPETGCNIQKELGNDDFRKDGAIWEKYGIDQKTVDYENCLITAGDSYLQILEAKKGQTLIFEYFANRNFEIIVEDEKGNYLLPRFKMCSPLLAEEGAVLIKENGKLNFELRNLSRMMKMKLRIALRIIN
;
A
#
# COMPACT_ATOMS: atom_id res chain seq x y z
N MET A 1 -30.28 15.43 1.35
CA MET A 1 -30.12 14.07 0.81
C MET A 1 -29.93 13.11 1.97
N SER A 2 -30.80 12.11 2.08
CA SER A 2 -30.68 11.01 3.04
C SER A 2 -29.49 10.11 2.68
N ARG A 3 -29.02 9.30 3.63
CA ARG A 3 -27.92 8.34 3.39
C ARG A 3 -28.24 7.39 2.24
N THR A 4 -29.47 6.88 2.18
CA THR A 4 -29.95 6.00 1.12
C THR A 4 -29.92 6.66 -0.25
N GLU A 5 -30.35 7.92 -0.35
CA GLU A 5 -30.25 8.68 -1.60
C GLU A 5 -28.78 8.87 -2.02
N ARG A 6 -27.86 9.13 -1.08
CA ARG A 6 -26.42 9.24 -1.39
C ARG A 6 -25.84 7.95 -1.94
N ARG A 7 -26.21 6.81 -1.34
CA ARG A 7 -25.78 5.48 -1.81
C ARG A 7 -26.27 5.20 -3.21
N HIS A 8 -27.55 5.51 -3.48
CA HIS A 8 -28.14 5.31 -4.79
C HIS A 8 -27.42 6.16 -5.84
N GLN A 9 -27.21 7.44 -5.57
CA GLN A 9 -26.46 8.32 -6.47
C GLN A 9 -25.03 7.83 -6.70
N LEU A 10 -24.33 7.36 -5.65
CA LEU A 10 -22.99 6.81 -5.81
C LEU A 10 -23.02 5.55 -6.70
N LEU A 11 -23.94 4.61 -6.47
CA LEU A 11 -24.08 3.42 -7.30
C LEU A 11 -24.34 3.75 -8.77
N GLU A 12 -25.23 4.72 -9.05
CA GLU A 12 -25.50 5.18 -10.41
C GLU A 12 -24.24 5.74 -11.08
N LEU A 13 -23.46 6.55 -10.36
CA LEU A 13 -22.20 7.10 -10.88
C LEU A 13 -21.16 6.00 -11.15
N LEU A 14 -21.05 5.02 -10.25
CA LEU A 14 -20.06 3.94 -10.39
C LEU A 14 -20.42 2.98 -11.52
N GLY A 15 -21.71 2.69 -11.72
CA GLY A 15 -22.20 1.80 -12.76
C GLY A 15 -21.49 0.44 -12.75
N ASP A 16 -20.95 0.04 -13.90
CA ASP A 16 -20.27 -1.24 -14.12
C ASP A 16 -18.87 -1.36 -13.49
N LYS A 17 -18.31 -0.27 -12.95
CA LYS A 17 -16.94 -0.26 -12.39
C LYS A 17 -16.86 -0.84 -10.99
N ILE A 18 -17.98 -0.89 -10.26
CA ILE A 18 -18.04 -1.52 -8.94
C ILE A 18 -18.57 -2.94 -9.06
N SER A 19 -17.82 -3.90 -8.53
CA SER A 19 -18.15 -5.32 -8.59
C SER A 19 -19.26 -5.70 -7.60
N GLU A 20 -20.02 -6.76 -7.89
CA GLU A 20 -21.12 -7.22 -7.02
C GLU A 20 -20.73 -7.43 -5.54
N PRO A 21 -19.59 -8.08 -5.21
CA PRO A 21 -19.16 -8.22 -3.81
C PRO A 21 -18.91 -6.88 -3.08
N GLU A 22 -18.61 -5.82 -3.83
CA GLU A 22 -18.33 -4.48 -3.31
C GLU A 22 -19.58 -3.60 -3.23
N ARG A 23 -20.70 -4.00 -3.85
CA ARG A 23 -21.98 -3.26 -3.88
C ARG A 23 -22.79 -3.44 -2.59
N THR A 24 -22.12 -3.40 -1.44
CA THR A 24 -22.78 -3.46 -0.13
C THR A 24 -23.01 -2.06 0.43
N ASP A 25 -24.10 -1.89 1.18
CA ASP A 25 -24.38 -0.64 1.90
C ASP A 25 -23.20 -0.21 2.78
N PHE A 26 -22.53 -1.15 3.45
CA PHE A 26 -21.37 -0.88 4.28
C PHE A 26 -20.16 -0.38 3.49
N ASN A 27 -19.93 -0.91 2.30
CA ASN A 27 -18.81 -0.48 1.48
C ASN A 27 -19.07 0.87 0.81
N LEU A 28 -20.29 1.10 0.30
CA LEU A 28 -20.68 2.41 -0.23
C LEU A 28 -20.56 3.50 0.83
N ASP A 29 -20.93 3.17 2.06
CA ASP A 29 -20.76 4.02 3.23
C ASP A 29 -19.32 4.41 3.51
N ARG A 30 -18.37 3.47 3.36
CA ARG A 30 -16.93 3.75 3.48
C ARG A 30 -16.48 4.80 2.48
N TRP A 31 -16.89 4.66 1.22
CA TRP A 31 -16.55 5.62 0.18
C TRP A 31 -17.18 6.99 0.43
N LEU A 32 -18.45 7.05 0.85
CA LEU A 32 -19.08 8.31 1.20
C LEU A 32 -18.39 9.00 2.38
N GLU A 33 -18.10 8.27 3.46
CA GLU A 33 -17.43 8.80 4.66
C GLU A 33 -15.98 9.25 4.38
N ALA A 34 -15.27 8.54 3.50
CA ALA A 34 -13.92 8.91 3.08
C ALA A 34 -13.89 10.25 2.32
N TYR A 35 -14.99 10.59 1.62
CA TYR A 35 -15.08 11.72 0.70
C TYR A 35 -16.15 12.74 1.11
N ASP A 36 -16.29 12.97 2.42
CA ASP A 36 -17.11 14.04 3.01
C ASP A 36 -18.60 13.96 2.62
N GLU A 37 -19.15 12.75 2.55
CA GLU A 37 -20.54 12.47 2.14
C GLU A 37 -20.89 12.96 0.72
N ASN A 38 -19.89 13.13 -0.14
CA ASN A 38 -20.06 13.61 -1.51
C ASN A 38 -19.95 12.46 -2.53
N PRO A 39 -21.06 12.02 -3.15
CA PRO A 39 -21.05 10.91 -4.12
C PRO A 39 -20.17 11.16 -5.33
N GLN A 40 -20.10 12.40 -5.83
CA GLN A 40 -19.29 12.75 -7.00
C GLN A 40 -17.80 12.60 -6.70
N ARG A 41 -17.33 13.15 -5.57
CA ARG A 41 -15.93 13.01 -5.14
C ARG A 41 -15.56 11.56 -4.83
N ALA A 42 -16.49 10.81 -4.22
CA ALA A 42 -16.32 9.39 -3.97
C ALA A 42 -16.19 8.59 -5.28
N ALA A 43 -17.03 8.88 -6.28
CA ALA A 43 -16.97 8.22 -7.59
C ALA A 43 -15.67 8.53 -8.34
N GLU A 44 -15.23 9.79 -8.35
CA GLU A 44 -13.94 10.19 -8.96
C GLU A 44 -12.76 9.44 -8.36
N ALA A 45 -12.70 9.34 -7.03
CA ALA A 45 -11.67 8.57 -6.36
C ALA A 45 -11.78 7.06 -6.59
N TYR A 46 -13.01 6.53 -6.65
CA TYR A 46 -13.25 5.13 -6.96
C TYR A 46 -12.79 4.78 -8.37
N PHE A 47 -12.92 5.68 -9.35
CA PHE A 47 -12.44 5.43 -10.71
C PHE A 47 -10.92 5.29 -10.76
N GLU A 48 -10.18 6.11 -10.02
CA GLU A 48 -8.73 5.97 -9.87
C GLU A 48 -8.36 4.66 -9.17
N TYR A 49 -9.08 4.31 -8.09
CA TYR A 49 -8.97 3.02 -7.41
C TYR A 49 -9.19 1.84 -8.38
N PHE A 50 -10.26 1.87 -9.17
CA PHE A 50 -10.62 0.83 -10.12
C PHE A 50 -9.54 0.67 -11.20
N LYS A 51 -9.00 1.77 -11.74
CA LYS A 51 -7.89 1.71 -12.70
C LYS A 51 -6.64 1.06 -12.08
N ASN A 52 -6.31 1.38 -10.83
CA ASN A 52 -5.20 0.76 -10.10
C ASN A 52 -5.43 -0.74 -9.85
N LYS A 53 -6.66 -1.11 -9.48
CA LYS A 53 -7.06 -2.51 -9.29
C LYS A 53 -6.89 -3.30 -10.59
N LYS A 54 -7.38 -2.76 -11.71
CA LYS A 54 -7.29 -3.38 -13.04
C LYS A 54 -5.85 -3.49 -13.56
N SER A 55 -5.00 -2.48 -13.33
CA SER A 55 -3.59 -2.53 -13.76
C SER A 55 -2.81 -3.64 -13.06
N LEU A 56 -3.22 -4.03 -11.85
CA LEU A 56 -2.68 -5.15 -11.10
C LEU A 56 -3.41 -6.49 -11.32
N ASN A 57 -4.40 -6.52 -12.21
CA ASN A 57 -5.32 -7.63 -12.46
C ASN A 57 -6.03 -8.14 -11.19
N LEU A 58 -6.40 -7.21 -10.29
CA LEU A 58 -7.12 -7.50 -9.05
C LEU A 58 -8.65 -7.42 -9.22
N ASP A 59 -9.12 -7.11 -10.42
CA ASP A 59 -10.54 -7.01 -10.79
C ASP A 59 -11.21 -8.38 -11.03
N ARG A 60 -10.51 -9.48 -10.77
CA ARG A 60 -10.97 -10.85 -11.05
C ARG A 60 -11.07 -11.68 -9.77
N PRO A 61 -12.04 -12.59 -9.65
CA PRO A 61 -12.18 -13.43 -8.45
C PRO A 61 -10.90 -14.22 -8.10
N GLU A 62 -10.22 -14.77 -9.11
CA GLU A 62 -9.04 -15.62 -8.97
C GLU A 62 -7.78 -14.82 -8.58
N ALA A 63 -7.86 -13.49 -8.59
CA ALA A 63 -6.75 -12.62 -8.25
C ALA A 63 -6.27 -12.79 -6.80
N TYR A 64 -7.06 -13.45 -5.96
CA TYR A 64 -6.78 -13.72 -4.55
C TYR A 64 -6.50 -15.20 -4.26
N ASP A 65 -6.60 -16.07 -5.26
CA ASP A 65 -6.24 -17.48 -5.11
C ASP A 65 -4.76 -17.60 -4.80
N ASP A 66 -4.43 -18.49 -3.87
CA ASP A 66 -3.07 -18.75 -3.39
C ASP A 66 -2.30 -17.46 -3.05
N PHE A 67 -2.99 -16.45 -2.51
CA PHE A 67 -2.45 -15.10 -2.29
C PHE A 67 -1.07 -15.09 -1.63
N TYR A 68 -0.88 -15.92 -0.60
CA TYR A 68 0.36 -16.03 0.16
C TYR A 68 1.45 -16.89 -0.50
N LEU A 69 1.14 -17.59 -1.59
CA LEU A 69 2.10 -18.39 -2.35
C LEU A 69 2.66 -17.64 -3.56
N LYS A 70 2.16 -16.44 -3.85
CA LYS A 70 2.68 -15.57 -4.92
C LYS A 70 4.06 -15.06 -4.54
N SER A 71 5.00 -15.11 -5.48
CA SER A 71 6.42 -14.82 -5.21
C SER A 71 6.68 -13.40 -4.68
N ASP A 72 5.92 -12.42 -5.16
CA ASP A 72 5.96 -11.03 -4.68
C ASP A 72 5.47 -10.93 -3.23
N MET A 73 4.36 -11.61 -2.90
CA MET A 73 3.83 -11.66 -1.54
C MET A 73 4.74 -12.44 -0.59
N ILE A 74 5.35 -13.55 -1.01
CA ILE A 74 6.36 -14.27 -0.22
C ILE A 74 7.51 -13.33 0.14
N ASN A 75 8.06 -12.61 -0.85
CA ASN A 75 9.14 -11.66 -0.62
C ASN A 75 8.72 -10.51 0.31
N TYR A 76 7.50 -9.98 0.13
CA TYR A 76 6.95 -8.95 1.00
C TYR A 76 6.86 -9.42 2.45
N TYR A 77 6.26 -10.60 2.69
CA TYR A 77 6.11 -11.16 4.04
C TYR A 77 7.47 -11.55 4.65
N ASN A 78 8.44 -12.03 3.85
CA ASN A 78 9.80 -12.30 4.36
C ASN A 78 10.48 -11.05 4.95
N ILE A 79 10.18 -9.86 4.41
CA ILE A 79 10.76 -8.59 4.88
C ILE A 79 9.91 -7.98 6.02
N PHE A 80 8.59 -8.03 5.92
CA PHE A 80 7.66 -7.41 6.85
C PHE A 80 6.87 -8.46 7.63
N ALA A 81 7.10 -8.55 8.95
CA ALA A 81 6.35 -9.45 9.81
C ALA A 81 4.94 -8.92 10.00
N GLN A 82 3.97 -9.74 9.61
CA GLN A 82 2.56 -9.46 9.82
C GLN A 82 1.77 -10.76 9.86
N SER A 83 0.64 -10.73 10.54
CA SER A 83 -0.28 -11.86 10.54
C SER A 83 -1.04 -11.97 9.23
N LYS A 84 -1.54 -13.17 8.95
CA LYS A 84 -2.51 -13.39 7.87
C LYS A 84 -3.91 -13.09 8.43
N PRO A 85 -4.61 -12.03 7.98
CA PRO A 85 -5.96 -11.75 8.43
C PRO A 85 -6.91 -12.90 8.08
N THR A 86 -7.85 -13.17 8.97
CA THR A 86 -8.87 -14.21 8.81
C THR A 86 -10.23 -13.72 9.32
N SER A 87 -11.31 -14.31 8.82
CA SER A 87 -12.68 -13.94 9.22
C SER A 87 -13.11 -14.51 10.58
N ASP A 88 -12.27 -15.33 11.24
CA ASP A 88 -12.49 -15.88 12.58
C ASP A 88 -11.70 -15.16 13.68
N TRP A 89 -10.81 -14.24 13.32
CA TRP A 89 -10.09 -13.41 14.26
C TRP A 89 -10.74 -12.04 14.38
N VAL A 90 -11.82 -11.98 15.15
CA VAL A 90 -12.70 -10.81 15.24
C VAL A 90 -12.81 -10.34 16.68
N ASN A 91 -12.60 -9.05 16.87
CA ASN A 91 -12.80 -8.35 18.13
C ASN A 91 -14.27 -8.37 18.55
N SER A 92 -14.57 -9.04 19.66
CA SER A 92 -15.95 -9.20 20.14
C SER A 92 -16.61 -7.89 20.60
N PHE A 93 -15.82 -6.85 20.90
CA PHE A 93 -16.35 -5.54 21.30
C PHE A 93 -17.05 -4.78 20.17
N ASP A 94 -16.50 -4.84 18.96
CA ASP A 94 -16.86 -3.91 17.90
C ASP A 94 -16.93 -4.53 16.50
N ASN A 95 -16.85 -5.86 16.41
CA ASN A 95 -16.91 -6.64 15.17
C ASN A 95 -15.74 -6.36 14.22
N GLY A 96 -14.62 -5.80 14.72
CA GLY A 96 -13.44 -5.52 13.92
C GLY A 96 -12.56 -6.76 13.70
N ILE A 97 -12.08 -6.99 12.48
CA ILE A 97 -11.10 -8.05 12.17
C ILE A 97 -9.74 -7.62 12.71
N VAL A 98 -9.16 -8.43 13.58
CA VAL A 98 -7.87 -8.17 14.21
C VAL A 98 -6.75 -8.74 13.35
N PHE A 99 -5.67 -7.99 13.24
CA PHE A 99 -4.42 -8.44 12.65
C PHE A 99 -3.24 -7.77 13.35
N VAL A 100 -2.07 -8.39 13.29
CA VAL A 100 -0.83 -7.88 13.86
C VAL A 100 0.12 -7.49 12.74
N GLU A 101 0.76 -6.33 12.88
CA GLU A 101 1.94 -5.94 12.11
C GLU A 101 3.08 -5.66 13.08
N MET A 102 4.28 -6.09 12.73
CA MET A 102 5.48 -5.77 13.48
C MET A 102 6.33 -4.77 12.71
N GLY A 103 6.91 -3.82 13.44
CA GLY A 103 7.88 -2.92 12.85
C GLY A 103 9.12 -3.64 12.33
N THR A 104 9.79 -3.03 11.35
CA THR A 104 11.01 -3.62 10.76
C THR A 104 12.16 -3.59 11.77
N LYS A 105 12.82 -4.74 11.95
CA LYS A 105 14.01 -4.89 12.82
C LYS A 105 15.15 -3.95 12.42
N ASP A 106 15.40 -3.81 11.12
CA ASP A 106 16.43 -2.95 10.55
C ASP A 106 15.86 -2.21 9.35
N SER A 107 15.52 -0.94 9.55
CA SER A 107 14.88 -0.13 8.50
C SER A 107 15.84 0.22 7.37
N ILE A 108 17.15 0.25 7.63
CA ILE A 108 18.19 0.56 6.64
C ILE A 108 18.33 -0.63 5.69
N LYS A 109 18.48 -1.84 6.23
CA LYS A 109 18.53 -3.06 5.41
C LYS A 109 17.23 -3.28 4.65
N SER A 110 16.08 -3.06 5.30
CA SER A 110 14.77 -3.17 4.65
C SER A 110 14.69 -2.21 3.46
N SER A 111 15.06 -0.94 3.64
CA SER A 111 15.04 0.07 2.57
C SER A 111 15.98 -0.25 1.39
N LYS A 112 17.06 -1.00 1.62
CA LYS A 112 17.98 -1.48 0.57
C LYS A 112 17.44 -2.71 -0.18
N SER A 113 16.44 -3.39 0.37
CA SER A 113 15.92 -4.65 -0.16
C SER A 113 14.63 -4.47 -0.98
N ILE A 114 14.04 -3.27 -0.95
CA ILE A 114 12.78 -2.96 -1.64
C ILE A 114 12.86 -1.67 -2.46
N ARG A 115 12.14 -1.65 -3.58
CA ARG A 115 11.78 -0.41 -4.29
C ARG A 115 10.44 0.10 -3.77
N ALA A 116 10.22 1.40 -3.79
CA ALA A 116 9.01 1.99 -3.22
C ALA A 116 7.78 1.56 -4.03
N GLY A 117 7.87 1.55 -5.37
CA GLY A 117 6.78 1.13 -6.24
C GLY A 117 6.39 -0.33 -6.04
N GLU A 118 7.36 -1.25 -6.02
CA GLU A 118 7.11 -2.68 -5.77
C GLU A 118 6.47 -2.92 -4.40
N PHE A 119 6.98 -2.25 -3.36
CA PHE A 119 6.42 -2.33 -2.02
C PHE A 119 4.96 -1.85 -1.99
N LEU A 120 4.65 -0.72 -2.63
CA LEU A 120 3.28 -0.18 -2.66
C LEU A 120 2.32 -1.06 -3.44
N GLN A 121 2.78 -1.73 -4.51
CA GLN A 121 1.96 -2.71 -5.22
C GLN A 121 1.62 -3.90 -4.32
N CYS A 122 2.59 -4.45 -3.59
CA CYS A 122 2.34 -5.54 -2.64
C CYS A 122 1.43 -5.10 -1.49
N PHE A 123 1.63 -3.90 -0.97
CA PHE A 123 0.76 -3.32 0.06
C PHE A 123 -0.67 -3.12 -0.46
N PHE A 124 -0.85 -2.59 -1.67
CA PHE A 124 -2.16 -2.44 -2.30
C PHE A 124 -2.85 -3.79 -2.46
N ARG A 125 -2.12 -4.83 -2.91
CA ARG A 125 -2.62 -6.22 -2.99
C ARG A 125 -3.07 -6.74 -1.61
N ALA A 126 -2.30 -6.48 -0.56
CA ALA A 126 -2.66 -6.87 0.81
C ALA A 126 -3.92 -6.15 1.31
N CYS A 127 -4.07 -4.85 1.00
CA CYS A 127 -5.29 -4.11 1.32
C CYS A 127 -6.51 -4.68 0.58
N GLU A 128 -6.38 -5.01 -0.70
CA GLU A 128 -7.46 -5.63 -1.48
C GLU A 128 -7.86 -7.00 -0.92
N TYR A 129 -6.87 -7.83 -0.55
CA TYR A 129 -7.13 -9.12 0.07
C TYR A 129 -7.82 -8.97 1.43
N PHE A 130 -7.40 -8.00 2.24
CA PHE A 130 -8.06 -7.69 3.51
C PHE A 130 -9.50 -7.18 3.30
N LEU A 131 -9.72 -6.30 2.33
CA LEU A 131 -11.05 -5.80 1.97
C LEU A 131 -11.97 -6.95 1.56
N LYS A 132 -11.49 -7.91 0.77
CA LYS A 132 -12.24 -9.14 0.44
C LYS A 132 -12.70 -9.89 1.68
N ILE A 133 -11.78 -10.20 2.61
CA ILE A 133 -12.11 -10.92 3.86
C ILE A 133 -13.14 -10.13 4.67
N LEU A 134 -12.97 -8.81 4.74
CA LEU A 134 -13.88 -7.92 5.45
C LEU A 134 -15.28 -7.99 4.84
N LEU A 135 -15.43 -7.83 3.53
CA LEU A 135 -16.73 -7.84 2.85
C LEU A 135 -17.43 -9.20 3.00
N GLU A 136 -16.69 -10.31 2.88
CA GLU A 136 -17.21 -11.66 3.11
C GLU A 136 -17.70 -11.85 4.55
N TYR A 137 -16.95 -11.33 5.52
CA TYR A 137 -17.33 -11.39 6.92
C TYR A 137 -18.58 -10.54 7.21
N GLU A 138 -18.67 -9.34 6.64
CA GLU A 138 -19.86 -8.48 6.74
C GLU A 138 -21.10 -9.15 6.16
N GLN A 139 -20.97 -9.77 4.99
CA GLN A 139 -22.05 -10.53 4.37
C GLN A 139 -22.52 -11.68 5.27
N LYS A 140 -21.59 -12.37 5.93
CA LYS A 140 -21.89 -13.48 6.85
C LYS A 140 -22.56 -13.02 8.14
N CYS A 141 -22.07 -11.95 8.76
CA CYS A 141 -22.54 -11.52 10.09
C CYS A 141 -23.67 -10.48 10.05
N GLY A 142 -23.94 -9.88 8.89
CA GLY A 142 -24.95 -8.84 8.71
C GLY A 142 -24.63 -7.51 9.44
N LYS A 143 -23.39 -7.34 9.91
CA LYS A 143 -22.92 -6.17 10.66
C LYS A 143 -21.72 -5.55 9.97
N ARG A 144 -21.60 -4.23 10.05
CA ARG A 144 -20.42 -3.51 9.57
C ARG A 144 -19.18 -3.98 10.35
N SER A 145 -18.05 -4.11 9.65
CA SER A 145 -16.74 -4.48 10.19
C SER A 145 -15.65 -3.49 9.72
N PHE A 146 -14.45 -3.64 10.26
CA PHE A 146 -13.26 -2.83 9.97
C PHE A 146 -12.02 -3.55 10.49
N GLY A 147 -10.84 -3.05 10.15
CA GLY A 147 -9.57 -3.52 10.66
C GLY A 147 -9.20 -2.92 12.02
N VAL A 148 -8.74 -3.79 12.91
CA VAL A 148 -8.11 -3.47 14.19
C VAL A 148 -6.66 -3.98 14.12
N ALA A 149 -5.73 -3.06 13.91
CA ALA A 149 -4.32 -3.38 13.80
C ALA A 149 -3.66 -3.34 15.19
N ILE A 150 -2.95 -4.40 15.57
CA ILE A 150 -1.97 -4.36 16.66
C ILE A 150 -0.61 -4.10 16.01
N PHE A 151 0.01 -2.95 16.29
CA PHE A 151 1.31 -2.59 15.75
C PHE A 151 2.41 -2.77 16.81
N ASP A 152 3.21 -3.81 16.65
CA ASP A 152 4.27 -4.15 17.61
C ASP A 152 5.60 -3.45 17.27
N MET A 153 6.07 -2.65 18.22
CA MET A 153 7.31 -1.89 18.11
C MET A 153 8.52 -2.52 18.82
N GLN A 154 8.39 -3.73 19.40
CA GLN A 154 9.42 -4.33 20.27
C GLN A 154 10.83 -4.33 19.67
N ASN A 155 10.94 -4.51 18.35
CA ASN A 155 12.21 -4.61 17.64
C ASN A 155 12.50 -3.40 16.72
N MET A 156 11.73 -2.32 16.83
CA MET A 156 11.99 -1.10 16.05
C MET A 156 13.05 -0.23 16.73
N SER A 157 14.07 0.14 15.98
CA SER A 157 14.96 1.23 16.38
C SER A 157 14.33 2.59 16.05
N ILE A 158 13.68 3.23 17.03
CA ILE A 158 13.00 4.53 16.84
C ILE A 158 13.93 5.62 16.27
N LEU A 159 15.24 5.53 16.57
CA LEU A 159 16.24 6.48 16.06
C LEU A 159 16.34 6.49 14.53
N GLN A 160 16.09 5.34 13.88
CA GLN A 160 16.10 5.25 12.42
C GLN A 160 14.91 5.98 11.77
N TYR A 161 13.89 6.35 12.56
CA TYR A 161 12.67 7.02 12.11
C TYR A 161 12.64 8.51 12.48
N VAL A 162 13.63 9.02 13.20
CA VAL A 162 13.68 10.44 13.61
C VAL A 162 13.83 11.37 12.42
N ASN A 163 14.55 10.94 11.37
CA ASN A 163 14.72 11.72 10.15
C ASN A 163 13.52 11.49 9.19
N PRO A 164 12.61 12.46 8.96
CA PRO A 164 11.48 12.29 8.04
C PRO A 164 11.90 12.14 6.57
N MET A 165 13.16 12.44 6.23
CA MET A 165 13.74 12.19 4.91
C MET A 165 14.38 10.80 4.78
N ALA A 166 14.44 10.01 5.87
CA ALA A 166 14.98 8.65 5.82
C ALA A 166 14.17 7.79 4.83
N PRO A 167 14.81 6.88 4.08
CA PRO A 167 14.12 6.11 3.06
C PRO A 167 12.89 5.34 3.55
N ILE A 168 13.00 4.70 4.71
CA ILE A 168 11.87 3.98 5.30
C ILE A 168 10.66 4.89 5.59
N ASN A 169 10.89 6.12 6.08
CA ASN A 169 9.83 7.06 6.40
C ASN A 169 9.11 7.54 5.14
N ARG A 170 9.86 7.71 4.05
CA ARG A 170 9.31 8.08 2.75
C ARG A 170 8.46 6.97 2.14
N ILE A 171 8.89 5.72 2.30
CA ILE A 171 8.10 4.54 1.92
C ILE A 171 6.81 4.45 2.76
N PHE A 172 6.90 4.69 4.08
CA PHE A 172 5.72 4.73 4.95
C PHE A 172 4.78 5.90 4.64
N GLU A 173 5.29 7.09 4.31
CA GLU A 173 4.49 8.22 3.84
C GLU A 173 3.68 7.82 2.58
N ALA A 174 4.33 7.15 1.61
CA ALA A 174 3.66 6.66 0.42
C ALA A 174 2.61 5.56 0.73
N ARG A 175 2.91 4.66 1.68
CA ARG A 175 1.96 3.65 2.20
C ARG A 175 0.70 4.33 2.76
N VAL A 176 0.89 5.36 3.56
CA VAL A 176 -0.20 6.12 4.18
C VAL A 176 -1.02 6.84 3.11
N ASN A 177 -0.40 7.37 2.06
CA ASN A 177 -1.13 7.96 0.92
C ASN A 177 -2.06 6.94 0.24
N VAL A 178 -1.60 5.70 0.03
CA VAL A 178 -2.44 4.61 -0.51
C VAL A 178 -3.60 4.30 0.44
N LEU A 179 -3.32 4.13 1.74
CA LEU A 179 -4.35 3.87 2.75
C LEU A 179 -5.40 4.99 2.76
N MET A 180 -4.97 6.24 2.77
CA MET A 180 -5.86 7.39 2.82
C MET A 180 -6.68 7.60 1.55
N SER A 181 -6.13 7.22 0.40
CA SER A 181 -6.82 7.37 -0.88
C SER A 181 -7.86 6.29 -1.11
N TYR A 182 -7.65 5.06 -0.64
CA TYR A 182 -8.51 3.94 -1.09
C TYR A 182 -9.08 3.09 0.05
N TYR A 183 -8.48 3.14 1.23
CA TYR A 183 -8.80 2.25 2.35
C TYR A 183 -9.00 3.01 3.66
N SER A 184 -9.31 4.30 3.58
CA SER A 184 -9.32 5.19 4.74
C SER A 184 -10.43 4.85 5.73
N GLU A 185 -11.49 4.15 5.34
CA GLU A 185 -12.54 3.67 6.26
C GLU A 185 -12.52 2.14 6.42
N VAL A 186 -11.42 1.50 6.01
CA VAL A 186 -11.19 0.06 6.19
C VAL A 186 -10.51 -0.22 7.52
N VAL A 187 -9.48 0.53 7.91
CA VAL A 187 -8.76 0.37 9.20
C VAL A 187 -9.16 1.47 10.18
N LYS A 188 -9.76 1.09 11.31
CA LYS A 188 -10.36 2.04 12.27
C LYS A 188 -9.56 2.21 13.55
N ASN A 189 -8.92 1.16 14.04
CA ASN A 189 -8.17 1.17 15.30
C ASN A 189 -6.75 0.65 15.05
N ILE A 190 -5.75 1.38 15.55
CA ILE A 190 -4.34 0.96 15.55
C ILE A 190 -3.85 1.00 16.99
N VAL A 191 -3.63 -0.16 17.61
CA VAL A 191 -3.11 -0.29 18.96
C VAL A 191 -1.61 -0.56 18.89
N ILE A 192 -0.80 0.45 19.22
CA ILE A 192 0.65 0.32 19.32
C ILE A 192 0.99 -0.40 20.63
N VAL A 193 1.73 -1.50 20.53
CA VAL A 193 2.23 -2.28 21.66
C VAL A 193 3.76 -2.26 21.68
N ASN A 194 4.33 -2.54 22.86
CA ASN A 194 5.77 -2.44 23.10
C ASN A 194 6.39 -1.12 22.62
N PRO A 195 5.78 0.04 22.92
CA PRO A 195 6.28 1.30 22.40
C PRO A 195 7.68 1.63 22.97
N PRO A 196 8.49 2.42 22.25
CA PRO A 196 9.75 2.91 22.79
C PRO A 196 9.52 3.75 24.05
N ARG A 197 10.48 3.73 24.99
CA ARG A 197 10.40 4.50 26.24
C ARG A 197 10.24 6.02 26.01
N VAL A 198 10.69 6.53 24.86
CA VAL A 198 10.63 7.95 24.47
C VAL A 198 9.34 8.29 23.72
N LEU A 199 8.18 8.13 24.38
CA LEU A 199 6.86 8.33 23.77
C LEU A 199 6.66 9.70 23.10
N ASN A 200 7.23 10.77 23.67
CA ASN A 200 7.16 12.10 23.07
C ASN A 200 7.85 12.17 21.70
N VAL A 201 8.94 11.41 21.51
CA VAL A 201 9.64 11.32 20.22
C VAL A 201 8.80 10.52 19.23
N LEU A 202 8.21 9.40 19.67
CA LEU A 202 7.29 8.61 18.86
C LEU A 202 6.12 9.46 18.35
N MET A 203 5.45 10.21 19.22
CA MET A 203 4.31 11.05 18.83
C MET A 203 4.70 12.14 17.82
N LYS A 204 5.90 12.73 17.96
CA LYS A 204 6.42 13.66 16.97
C LYS A 204 6.60 13.00 15.61
N ILE A 205 7.21 11.80 15.56
CA ILE A 205 7.39 11.05 14.31
C ILE A 205 6.03 10.71 13.68
N ILE A 206 5.08 10.18 14.46
CA ILE A 206 3.71 9.89 14.02
C ILE A 206 3.07 11.15 13.42
N SER A 207 3.18 12.30 14.08
CA SER A 207 2.59 13.56 13.61
C SER A 207 3.22 14.11 12.32
N LEU A 208 4.45 13.73 12.02
CA LEU A 208 5.16 14.15 10.80
C LEU A 208 4.75 13.30 9.59
N ILE A 209 4.39 12.03 9.81
CA ILE A 209 4.11 11.06 8.75
C ILE A 209 2.61 10.92 8.50
N LEU A 210 1.79 11.02 9.55
CA LEU A 210 0.36 10.71 9.48
C LEU A 210 -0.52 11.97 9.50
N PRO A 211 -1.61 12.00 8.71
CA PRO A 211 -2.60 13.04 8.82
C PRO A 211 -3.42 12.90 10.11
N ALA A 212 -3.97 14.01 10.61
CA ALA A 212 -4.73 14.06 11.87
C ALA A 212 -5.85 13.02 11.96
N LYS A 213 -6.55 12.74 10.85
CA LYS A 213 -7.62 11.73 10.77
C LYS A 213 -7.12 10.32 11.15
N VAL A 214 -5.87 9.98 10.82
CA VAL A 214 -5.25 8.69 11.17
C VAL A 214 -4.71 8.72 12.59
N ILE A 215 -4.12 9.84 13.02
CA ILE A 215 -3.57 9.98 14.38
C ILE A 215 -4.66 9.70 15.44
N ASN A 216 -5.88 10.17 15.21
CA ASN A 216 -7.01 9.96 16.13
C ASN A 216 -7.44 8.48 16.27
N ARG A 217 -6.93 7.59 15.42
CA ARG A 217 -7.19 6.14 15.43
C ARG A 217 -6.09 5.35 16.14
N ILE A 218 -5.03 6.03 16.54
CA ILE A 218 -3.87 5.42 17.20
C ILE A 218 -4.09 5.43 18.71
N HIS A 219 -3.92 4.26 19.30
CA HIS A 219 -3.91 4.04 20.74
C HIS A 219 -2.55 3.49 21.13
N ILE A 220 -1.93 4.02 22.17
CA ILE A 220 -0.65 3.52 22.68
C ILE A 220 -0.90 2.74 23.96
N ALA A 221 -0.65 1.43 23.92
CA ALA A 221 -0.62 0.58 25.10
C ALA A 221 0.78 0.66 25.72
N VAL A 222 0.92 1.39 26.83
CA VAL A 222 2.20 1.50 27.55
C VAL A 222 2.52 0.17 28.23
N GLN A 223 1.50 -0.54 28.69
CA GLN A 223 1.57 -1.89 29.21
C GLN A 223 0.57 -2.79 28.46
N HIS A 224 0.83 -4.09 28.40
CA HIS A 224 -0.11 -5.04 27.76
C HIS A 224 -1.49 -5.05 28.44
N SER A 225 -1.56 -4.76 29.73
CA SER A 225 -2.80 -4.58 30.48
C SER A 225 -3.65 -3.40 30.02
N ASP A 226 -3.12 -2.50 29.18
CA ASP A 226 -3.89 -1.42 28.55
C ASP A 226 -4.66 -1.89 27.31
N ILE A 227 -4.21 -2.94 26.62
CA ILE A 227 -4.80 -3.42 25.36
C ILE A 227 -6.29 -3.78 25.51
N PRO A 228 -6.75 -4.40 26.62
CA PRO A 228 -8.16 -4.65 26.89
C PRO A 228 -9.10 -3.44 26.88
N LYS A 229 -8.58 -2.20 26.84
CA LYS A 229 -9.37 -0.98 26.65
C LYS A 229 -9.95 -0.86 25.23
N TRP A 230 -9.34 -1.53 24.25
CA TRP A 230 -9.69 -1.39 22.84
C TRP A 230 -9.97 -2.73 22.14
N ILE A 231 -9.33 -3.82 22.61
CA ILE A 231 -9.48 -5.15 22.03
C ILE A 231 -9.91 -6.12 23.11
N SER A 232 -10.91 -6.94 22.80
CA SER A 232 -11.40 -8.00 23.68
C SER A 232 -10.33 -9.06 23.97
N ASN A 233 -10.32 -9.57 25.20
CA ASN A 233 -9.24 -10.42 25.69
C ASN A 233 -9.07 -11.74 24.90
N ASP A 234 -10.19 -12.28 24.39
CA ASP A 234 -10.24 -13.46 23.51
C ASP A 234 -9.68 -13.20 22.11
N SER A 235 -9.54 -11.92 21.72
CA SER A 235 -9.01 -11.49 20.44
C SER A 235 -7.57 -10.96 20.52
N ILE A 236 -7.03 -10.73 21.71
CA ILE A 236 -5.65 -10.32 21.89
C ILE A 236 -4.75 -11.58 21.80
N PRO A 237 -3.66 -11.57 20.99
CA PRO A 237 -2.68 -12.65 20.98
C PRO A 237 -2.06 -12.91 22.36
N VAL A 238 -1.73 -14.16 22.65
CA VAL A 238 -1.08 -14.54 23.92
C VAL A 238 0.25 -13.81 24.17
N ALA A 239 1.00 -13.48 23.11
CA ALA A 239 2.24 -12.68 23.21
C ALA A 239 2.02 -11.27 23.80
N TYR A 240 0.79 -10.78 23.76
CA TYR A 240 0.38 -9.46 24.24
C TYR A 240 -0.58 -9.54 25.45
N GLY A 241 -0.58 -10.68 26.16
CA GLY A 241 -1.34 -10.86 27.40
C GLY A 241 -2.80 -11.29 27.23
N GLY A 242 -3.22 -11.65 26.01
CA GLY A 242 -4.56 -12.15 25.72
C GLY A 242 -4.69 -13.67 25.71
N LEU A 243 -5.73 -14.17 25.05
CA LEU A 243 -6.05 -15.60 24.95
C LEU A 243 -6.01 -16.16 23.52
N LYS A 244 -5.88 -15.32 22.48
CA LYS A 244 -5.88 -15.78 21.08
C LYS A 244 -4.57 -16.47 20.75
N ILE A 245 -4.67 -17.70 20.24
CA ILE A 245 -3.57 -18.43 19.60
C ILE A 245 -3.93 -18.62 18.13
N ILE A 246 -3.00 -18.29 17.23
CA ILE A 246 -3.20 -18.37 15.79
C ILE A 246 -2.47 -19.61 15.28
N LYS A 247 -3.16 -20.76 15.29
CA LYS A 247 -2.54 -22.08 15.11
C LYS A 247 -1.78 -22.26 13.78
N ASP A 248 -2.25 -21.63 12.71
CA ASP A 248 -1.69 -21.80 11.36
C ASP A 248 -0.62 -20.75 11.00
N ALA A 249 -0.22 -19.91 11.96
CA ALA A 249 0.88 -18.96 11.79
C ALA A 249 2.24 -19.60 12.10
N GLU A 250 3.31 -19.04 11.52
CA GLU A 250 4.68 -19.47 11.84
C GLU A 250 5.07 -19.14 13.28
N VAL A 251 4.52 -18.05 13.83
CA VAL A 251 4.63 -17.67 15.24
C VAL A 251 3.23 -17.61 15.86
N PRO A 252 2.70 -18.73 16.40
CA PRO A 252 1.32 -18.80 16.88
C PRO A 252 0.95 -17.80 17.97
N GLU A 253 1.92 -17.34 18.75
CA GLU A 253 1.73 -16.43 19.88
C GLU A 253 1.39 -15.00 19.45
N THR A 254 1.83 -14.58 18.26
CA THR A 254 1.54 -13.27 17.65
C THR A 254 0.66 -13.39 16.41
N GLY A 255 0.67 -14.56 15.76
CA GLY A 255 0.05 -14.79 14.46
C GLY A 255 0.90 -14.33 13.27
N CYS A 256 2.08 -13.76 13.50
CA CYS A 256 2.96 -13.25 12.45
C CYS A 256 3.80 -14.35 11.78
N ASN A 257 4.29 -14.05 10.58
CA ASN A 257 5.37 -14.81 9.97
C ASN A 257 6.74 -14.47 10.59
N ILE A 258 7.73 -15.33 10.35
CA ILE A 258 9.13 -15.08 10.73
C ILE A 258 9.75 -14.17 9.67
N GLN A 259 10.32 -13.04 10.12
CA GLN A 259 11.12 -12.17 9.26
C GLN A 259 12.45 -12.83 8.91
N LYS A 260 12.78 -12.80 7.62
CA LYS A 260 14.12 -13.15 7.12
C LYS A 260 15.16 -12.16 7.66
N GLU A 261 16.33 -12.68 8.03
CA GLU A 261 17.48 -11.83 8.28
C GLU A 261 18.09 -11.36 6.96
N LEU A 262 18.07 -10.04 6.73
CA LEU A 262 18.52 -9.45 5.46
C LEU A 262 20.05 -9.38 5.39
N GLY A 263 20.60 -9.96 4.33
CA GLY A 263 22.02 -9.94 3.97
C GLY A 263 22.29 -9.13 2.70
N ASN A 264 23.57 -9.08 2.28
CA ASN A 264 23.96 -8.34 1.07
C ASN A 264 23.30 -8.87 -0.21
N ASP A 265 23.00 -10.16 -0.26
CA ASP A 265 22.34 -10.79 -1.42
C ASP A 265 20.85 -10.41 -1.54
N ASP A 266 20.25 -9.90 -0.47
CA ASP A 266 18.88 -9.38 -0.47
C ASP A 266 18.80 -7.94 -0.98
N PHE A 267 19.94 -7.23 -1.01
CA PHE A 267 19.97 -5.83 -1.39
C PHE A 267 19.83 -5.70 -2.90
N ARG A 268 18.88 -4.85 -3.30
CA ARG A 268 18.64 -4.52 -4.69
C ARG A 268 19.74 -3.59 -5.19
N LYS A 269 19.96 -3.65 -6.50
CA LYS A 269 20.87 -2.77 -7.23
C LYS A 269 20.09 -2.13 -8.38
N ASP A 270 20.42 -0.88 -8.66
CA ASP A 270 19.90 -0.16 -9.82
C ASP A 270 20.41 -0.84 -11.11
N GLY A 271 19.53 -0.96 -12.10
CA GLY A 271 19.79 -1.54 -13.40
C GLY A 271 19.58 -3.04 -13.53
N ALA A 272 19.09 -3.70 -12.47
CA ALA A 272 18.78 -5.13 -12.50
C ALA A 272 17.76 -5.49 -13.60
N ILE A 273 16.84 -4.56 -13.91
CA ILE A 273 15.88 -4.72 -15.00
C ILE A 273 16.55 -4.84 -16.37
N TRP A 274 17.63 -4.10 -16.64
CA TRP A 274 18.32 -4.16 -17.93
C TRP A 274 19.00 -5.51 -18.12
N GLU A 275 19.70 -5.98 -17.08
CA GLU A 275 20.34 -7.31 -17.07
C GLU A 275 19.33 -8.43 -17.30
N LYS A 276 18.15 -8.34 -16.64
CA LYS A 276 17.05 -9.31 -16.80
C LYS A 276 16.59 -9.44 -18.26
N TYR A 277 16.66 -8.36 -19.03
CA TYR A 277 16.28 -8.34 -20.45
C TYR A 277 17.49 -8.39 -21.40
N GLY A 278 18.67 -8.76 -20.90
CA GLY A 278 19.88 -8.93 -21.72
C GLY A 278 20.45 -7.63 -22.30
N ILE A 279 20.14 -6.48 -21.68
CA ILE A 279 20.62 -5.16 -22.09
C ILE A 279 21.82 -4.80 -21.22
N ASP A 280 22.98 -4.53 -21.84
CA ASP A 280 24.14 -4.00 -21.13
C ASP A 280 23.81 -2.61 -20.57
N GLN A 281 23.86 -2.45 -19.25
CA GLN A 281 23.56 -1.21 -18.55
C GLN A 281 24.41 -0.03 -19.06
N LYS A 282 25.63 -0.29 -19.55
CA LYS A 282 26.52 0.75 -20.13
C LYS A 282 25.99 1.34 -21.44
N THR A 283 25.09 0.62 -22.10
CA THR A 283 24.45 1.04 -23.36
C THR A 283 23.10 1.71 -23.14
N VAL A 284 22.62 1.77 -21.89
CA VAL A 284 21.36 2.44 -21.55
C VAL A 284 21.59 3.94 -21.56
N ASP A 285 20.87 4.64 -22.41
CA ASP A 285 20.90 6.10 -22.47
C ASP A 285 19.92 6.67 -21.44
N TYR A 286 20.45 7.43 -20.48
CA TYR A 286 19.67 8.06 -19.42
C TYR A 286 19.44 9.53 -19.72
N GLU A 287 18.17 9.90 -19.83
CA GLU A 287 17.75 11.28 -19.79
C GLU A 287 17.88 11.83 -18.37
N ASN A 288 18.43 13.03 -18.25
CA ASN A 288 18.54 13.75 -16.98
C ASN A 288 17.77 15.07 -17.10
N CYS A 289 16.63 15.14 -16.42
CA CYS A 289 15.68 16.23 -16.54
C CYS A 289 15.55 17.03 -15.24
N LEU A 290 15.24 18.33 -15.38
CA LEU A 290 14.81 19.19 -14.29
C LEU A 290 13.34 19.56 -14.50
N ILE A 291 12.45 18.99 -13.70
CA ILE A 291 11.00 19.19 -13.80
C ILE A 291 10.59 20.27 -12.80
N THR A 292 9.91 21.32 -13.26
CA THR A 292 9.43 22.41 -12.41
C THR A 292 8.37 21.91 -11.42
N ALA A 293 8.13 22.65 -10.35
CA ALA A 293 7.09 22.35 -9.38
C ALA A 293 5.71 22.26 -10.06
N GLY A 294 4.98 21.16 -9.86
CA GLY A 294 3.65 20.92 -10.43
C GLY A 294 3.63 20.39 -11.88
N ASP A 295 4.73 20.55 -12.62
CA ASP A 295 4.88 20.12 -14.01
C ASP A 295 5.18 18.61 -14.12
N SER A 296 5.12 18.10 -15.36
CA SER A 296 5.35 16.69 -15.68
C SER A 296 6.45 16.51 -16.73
N TYR A 297 7.19 15.41 -16.61
CA TYR A 297 7.87 14.79 -17.74
C TYR A 297 6.86 13.95 -18.52
N LEU A 298 6.85 14.06 -19.83
CA LEU A 298 5.89 13.39 -20.71
C LEU A 298 6.62 12.75 -21.88
N GLN A 299 6.39 11.46 -22.12
CA GLN A 299 6.84 10.77 -23.32
C GLN A 299 5.69 9.96 -23.91
N ILE A 300 5.48 10.14 -25.22
CA ILE A 300 4.54 9.34 -26.00
C ILE A 300 5.35 8.32 -26.78
N LEU A 301 5.07 7.04 -26.56
CA LEU A 301 5.81 5.93 -27.15
C LEU A 301 4.91 5.14 -28.10
N GLU A 302 5.33 4.95 -29.35
CA GLU A 302 4.67 4.05 -30.29
C GLU A 302 4.99 2.60 -29.93
N ALA A 303 3.98 1.78 -29.69
CA ALA A 303 4.15 0.40 -29.28
C ALA A 303 3.25 -0.55 -30.06
N LYS A 304 3.75 -1.77 -30.26
CA LYS A 304 3.04 -2.87 -30.91
C LYS A 304 2.70 -3.94 -29.88
N LYS A 305 1.57 -4.61 -30.10
CA LYS A 305 1.16 -5.78 -29.34
C LYS A 305 2.28 -6.81 -29.29
N GLY A 306 2.56 -7.31 -28.09
CA GLY A 306 3.62 -8.27 -27.81
C GLY A 306 4.94 -7.64 -27.39
N GLN A 307 5.16 -6.35 -27.69
CA GLN A 307 6.33 -5.63 -27.21
C GLN A 307 6.26 -5.41 -25.69
N THR A 308 7.40 -5.10 -25.08
CA THR A 308 7.50 -4.74 -23.66
C THR A 308 8.15 -3.38 -23.52
N LEU A 309 7.50 -2.47 -22.79
CA LEU A 309 8.13 -1.25 -22.28
C LEU A 309 8.93 -1.60 -21.03
N ILE A 310 10.23 -1.34 -21.06
CA ILE A 310 11.13 -1.45 -19.92
C ILE A 310 11.54 -0.05 -19.48
N PHE A 311 11.58 0.17 -18.17
CA PHE A 311 11.95 1.46 -17.62
C PHE A 311 12.79 1.34 -16.35
N GLU A 312 13.67 2.33 -16.17
CA GLU A 312 14.31 2.66 -14.90
C GLU A 312 14.21 4.16 -14.69
N TYR A 313 13.82 4.60 -13.49
CA TYR A 313 13.85 6.02 -13.15
C TYR A 313 14.16 6.28 -11.67
N PHE A 314 14.83 7.40 -11.42
CA PHE A 314 15.09 7.92 -10.08
C PHE A 314 14.66 9.37 -10.00
N ALA A 315 13.80 9.69 -9.02
CA ALA A 315 13.35 11.04 -8.75
C ALA A 315 13.60 11.43 -7.29
N ASN A 316 14.22 12.59 -7.09
CA ASN A 316 14.65 13.06 -5.76
C ASN A 316 13.57 13.81 -4.95
N ARG A 317 12.31 13.76 -5.40
CA ARG A 317 11.15 14.42 -4.77
C ARG A 317 9.95 13.48 -4.83
N ASN A 318 8.86 13.89 -4.17
CA ASN A 318 7.58 13.20 -4.31
C ASN A 318 7.06 13.41 -5.74
N PHE A 319 6.65 12.33 -6.38
CA PHE A 319 6.09 12.30 -7.72
C PHE A 319 4.88 11.37 -7.79
N GLU A 320 4.20 11.44 -8.91
CA GLU A 320 3.21 10.48 -9.35
C GLU A 320 3.58 10.01 -10.74
N ILE A 321 3.46 8.70 -11.00
CA ILE A 321 3.72 8.10 -12.30
C ILE A 321 2.40 7.62 -12.90
N ILE A 322 2.21 7.89 -14.20
CA ILE A 322 1.08 7.41 -14.98
C ILE A 322 1.66 6.75 -16.22
N VAL A 323 1.36 5.47 -16.38
CA VAL A 323 1.65 4.73 -17.62
C VAL A 323 0.33 4.18 -18.12
N GLU A 324 -0.15 4.70 -19.24
CA GLU A 324 -1.47 4.37 -19.77
C GLU A 324 -1.45 4.11 -21.28
N ASP A 325 -2.41 3.30 -21.73
CA ASP A 325 -2.67 3.10 -23.15
C ASP A 325 -3.51 4.24 -23.75
N GLU A 326 -3.69 4.26 -25.08
CA GLU A 326 -4.52 5.26 -25.77
C GLU A 326 -5.98 5.34 -25.27
N LYS A 327 -6.47 4.30 -24.61
CA LYS A 327 -7.82 4.22 -24.05
C LYS A 327 -7.87 4.76 -22.61
N GLY A 328 -6.73 5.20 -22.05
CA GLY A 328 -6.60 5.69 -20.68
C GLY A 328 -6.68 4.60 -19.62
N ASN A 329 -6.44 3.33 -19.98
CA ASN A 329 -6.26 2.26 -18.98
C ASN A 329 -4.86 2.32 -18.41
N TYR A 330 -4.77 2.18 -17.09
CA TYR A 330 -3.48 2.11 -16.41
C TYR A 330 -2.78 0.78 -16.69
N LEU A 331 -1.51 0.88 -17.06
CA LEU A 331 -0.59 -0.22 -17.22
C LEU A 331 0.29 -0.40 -15.98
N LEU A 332 0.40 0.64 -15.15
CA LEU A 332 0.96 0.61 -13.80
C LEU A 332 0.04 1.36 -12.84
N PRO A 333 0.00 0.98 -11.55
CA PRO A 333 -0.73 1.77 -10.57
C PRO A 333 -0.19 3.19 -10.44
N ARG A 334 -1.11 4.13 -10.34
CA ARG A 334 -0.85 5.53 -10.08
C ARG A 334 -0.77 5.76 -8.57
N PHE A 335 0.45 5.73 -8.04
CA PHE A 335 0.73 6.01 -6.63
C PHE A 335 1.53 7.28 -6.46
N LYS A 336 1.27 7.98 -5.34
CA LYS A 336 2.07 9.12 -4.88
C LYS A 336 3.22 8.62 -4.01
N MET A 337 4.44 8.78 -4.50
CA MET A 337 5.63 8.19 -3.87
C MET A 337 6.89 9.00 -4.17
N CYS A 338 8.06 8.53 -3.74
CA CYS A 338 9.35 9.04 -4.17
C CYS A 338 10.34 7.88 -4.35
N SER A 339 11.54 8.15 -4.88
CA SER A 339 12.64 7.18 -4.98
C SER A 339 13.70 7.53 -3.91
N PRO A 340 13.52 7.10 -2.66
CA PRO A 340 14.34 7.64 -1.58
C PRO A 340 15.77 7.06 -1.52
N LEU A 341 16.00 5.90 -2.14
CA LEU A 341 17.29 5.21 -2.08
C LEU A 341 17.64 4.52 -3.40
N LEU A 342 16.70 3.76 -3.96
CA LEU A 342 16.88 2.99 -5.19
C LEU A 342 16.06 3.60 -6.33
N ALA A 343 16.51 3.40 -7.56
CA ALA A 343 15.68 3.68 -8.73
C ALA A 343 14.48 2.73 -8.77
N GLU A 344 13.35 3.25 -9.24
CA GLU A 344 12.21 2.42 -9.61
C GLU A 344 12.50 1.75 -10.94
N GLU A 345 12.12 0.49 -11.06
CA GLU A 345 12.35 -0.33 -12.23
C GLU A 345 11.09 -1.14 -12.53
N GLY A 346 10.84 -1.40 -13.80
CA GLY A 346 9.72 -2.25 -14.18
C GLY A 346 9.65 -2.53 -15.65
N ALA A 347 8.70 -3.39 -15.98
CA ALA A 347 8.39 -3.77 -17.34
C ALA A 347 6.89 -3.95 -17.50
N VAL A 348 6.37 -3.50 -18.64
CA VAL A 348 4.95 -3.53 -18.99
C VAL A 348 4.80 -4.20 -20.35
N LEU A 349 4.07 -5.32 -20.39
CA LEU A 349 3.71 -6.00 -21.62
C LEU A 349 2.61 -5.24 -22.35
N ILE A 350 2.83 -4.96 -23.64
CA ILE A 350 1.90 -4.21 -24.48
C ILE A 350 0.88 -5.17 -25.09
N LYS A 351 -0.38 -5.00 -24.72
CA LYS A 351 -1.49 -5.91 -25.09
C LYS A 351 -2.13 -5.55 -26.44
N GLU A 352 -2.03 -4.30 -26.86
CA GLU A 352 -2.66 -3.77 -28.07
C GLU A 352 -1.69 -2.82 -28.79
N ASN A 353 -1.85 -2.67 -30.11
CA ASN A 353 -1.09 -1.68 -30.87
C ASN A 353 -1.60 -0.27 -30.53
N GLY A 354 -0.69 0.71 -30.47
CA GLY A 354 -1.03 2.12 -30.30
C GLY A 354 0.06 2.87 -29.54
N LYS A 355 -0.28 4.06 -29.07
CA LYS A 355 0.57 4.89 -28.24
C LYS A 355 0.44 4.56 -26.76
N LEU A 356 1.56 4.70 -26.07
CA LEU A 356 1.64 4.67 -24.61
C LEU A 356 1.96 6.07 -24.14
N ASN A 357 1.23 6.54 -23.15
CA ASN A 357 1.55 7.77 -22.44
C ASN A 357 2.34 7.41 -21.17
N PHE A 358 3.59 7.89 -21.09
CA PHE A 358 4.40 7.84 -19.87
C PHE A 358 4.51 9.25 -19.31
N GLU A 359 3.89 9.48 -18.15
CA GLU A 359 3.92 10.74 -17.44
C GLU A 359 4.52 10.56 -16.05
N LEU A 360 5.45 11.44 -15.68
CA LEU A 360 5.96 11.56 -14.32
C LEU A 360 5.81 12.99 -13.84
N ARG A 361 4.91 13.20 -12.87
CA ARG A 361 4.53 14.51 -12.36
C ARG A 361 5.26 14.86 -11.08
N ASN A 362 5.86 16.04 -11.01
CA ASN A 362 6.45 16.58 -9.79
C ASN A 362 5.36 17.07 -8.83
N LEU A 363 5.19 16.40 -7.68
CA LEU A 363 4.20 16.79 -6.67
C LEU A 363 4.68 17.89 -5.73
N SER A 364 5.93 18.35 -5.86
CA SER A 364 6.40 19.51 -5.11
C SER A 364 5.68 20.78 -5.57
N ARG A 365 5.27 21.60 -4.60
CA ARG A 365 4.64 22.91 -4.87
C ARG A 365 5.64 24.04 -5.10
N MET A 366 6.92 23.84 -4.75
CA MET A 366 7.92 24.91 -4.73
C MET A 366 9.26 24.51 -5.34
N MET A 367 9.63 23.23 -5.27
CA MET A 367 10.96 22.77 -5.64
C MET A 367 10.95 22.07 -6.99
N LYS A 368 11.96 22.36 -7.81
CA LYS A 368 12.26 21.53 -8.99
C LYS A 368 12.68 20.12 -8.56
N MET A 369 12.33 19.14 -9.38
CA MET A 369 12.70 17.75 -9.21
C MET A 369 13.78 17.37 -10.23
N LYS A 370 14.80 16.65 -9.76
CA LYS A 370 15.77 15.99 -10.64
C LYS A 370 15.22 14.60 -10.97
N LEU A 371 15.10 14.31 -12.25
CA LEU A 371 14.71 13.01 -12.77
C LEU A 371 15.88 12.44 -13.58
N ARG A 372 16.30 11.22 -13.27
CA ARG A 372 17.11 10.37 -14.16
C ARG A 372 16.19 9.27 -14.65
N ILE A 373 16.05 9.09 -15.97
CA ILE A 373 15.11 8.12 -16.54
C ILE A 373 15.65 7.50 -17.82
N ALA A 374 15.34 6.23 -18.05
CA ALA A 374 15.54 5.55 -19.31
C ALA A 374 14.31 4.69 -19.63
N LEU A 375 13.80 4.82 -20.86
CA LEU A 375 12.62 4.13 -21.37
C LEU A 375 13.00 3.39 -22.65
N ARG A 376 12.64 2.10 -22.76
CA ARG A 376 12.95 1.30 -23.95
C ARG A 376 11.82 0.34 -24.28
N ILE A 377 11.39 0.34 -25.53
CA ILE A 377 10.50 -0.68 -26.08
C ILE A 377 11.34 -1.78 -26.71
N ILE A 378 11.07 -3.03 -26.31
CA ILE A 378 11.70 -4.23 -26.88
C ILE A 378 10.64 -5.20 -27.41
N ASN A 379 11.05 -6.14 -28.25
CA ASN A 379 10.18 -7.20 -28.78
C ASN A 379 10.13 -8.42 -27.87
#